data_AF-A0A429XIW0-F1
#
_entry.id   AF-A0A429XIW0-F1
#
_cell.length_a   1.000
_cell.length_b   1.000
_cell.length_c   1.000
_cell.angle_alpha   90.00
_cell.angle_beta   90.00
_cell.angle_gamma   90.00
#
_symmetry.space_group_name_H-M   'P 1'
#
loop_
_entity.id
_entity.type
_entity.pdbx_description
1 polymer ?
#
loop_
_entity_poly.entity_id
_entity_poly.type
_entity_poly.pdbx_seq_one_letter_code
_entity_poly.pdbx_strand_id
1 'polypeptide(L)'
;LQEFCAIYKMYFSAHSFAYKIHIYLHYFFYILLLALSIFHYLFFFSFFLIASLASIFLGFCSTTYFYSCLDALILALTLKPTKTISIPKIIIKFFCKLGDLFNASTINSTAFKMLSTDNISKSNKFFRYIKIKPKKFDFALEIYPSSIQSVWHAKLYLFKSIAKYILAFFWLYSGILPFFQHEQTIIIIKQILRSNYLSSIVFYSSCFVDIIIGITLLFRYKTHIIYIGQIIIISIYTCILTIFLPKLWLEPLGPIIKNIPII
;
A
#
# COMPACT_ATOMS: atom_id res chain seq x y z
N LEU A 1 -1.30 17.00 53.76
CA LEU A 1 0.05 16.49 53.35
C LEU A 1 0.01 15.06 52.80
N GLN A 2 -0.73 14.11 53.39
CA GLN A 2 -0.82 12.73 52.88
C GLN A 2 -1.44 12.62 51.47
N GLU A 3 -2.47 13.42 51.15
CA GLU A 3 -3.07 13.45 49.80
C GLU A 3 -2.12 14.00 48.72
N PHE A 4 -1.33 15.03 49.06
CA PHE A 4 -0.31 15.59 48.16
C PHE A 4 0.79 14.58 47.85
N CYS A 5 1.17 13.75 48.82
CA CYS A 5 2.18 12.71 48.66
C CYS A 5 1.68 11.55 47.76
N ALA A 6 0.37 11.23 47.82
CA ALA A 6 -0.26 10.24 46.95
C ALA A 6 -0.32 10.70 45.49
N ILE A 7 -0.66 11.98 45.25
CA ILE A 7 -0.67 12.58 43.90
C ILE A 7 0.74 12.59 43.30
N TYR A 8 1.76 12.92 44.10
CA TYR A 8 3.15 12.91 43.63
C TYR A 8 3.66 11.50 43.30
N LYS A 9 3.28 10.48 44.09
CA LYS A 9 3.59 9.07 43.82
C LYS A 9 2.89 8.56 42.55
N MET A 10 1.65 8.99 42.31
CA MET A 10 0.90 8.67 41.10
C MET A 10 1.49 9.35 39.86
N TYR A 11 1.94 10.61 40.00
CA TYR A 11 2.62 11.35 38.93
C TYR A 11 3.98 10.72 38.56
N PHE A 12 4.76 10.28 39.55
CA PHE A 12 6.04 9.62 39.34
C PHE A 12 5.88 8.19 38.75
N SER A 13 4.84 7.47 39.16
CA SER A 13 4.47 6.17 38.58
C SER A 13 3.99 6.30 37.13
N ALA A 14 3.17 7.32 36.83
CA ALA A 14 2.77 7.67 35.47
C ALA A 14 3.97 8.08 34.60
N HIS A 15 4.96 8.77 35.17
CA HIS A 15 6.18 9.14 34.45
C HIS A 15 7.09 7.94 34.16
N SER A 16 7.20 6.98 35.09
CA SER A 16 7.91 5.71 34.90
C SER A 16 7.22 4.78 33.88
N PHE A 17 5.88 4.79 33.85
CA PHE A 17 5.08 4.07 32.86
C PHE A 17 5.13 4.73 31.48
N ALA A 18 5.10 6.07 31.41
CA ALA A 18 5.37 6.83 30.19
C ALA A 18 6.78 6.56 29.65
N TYR A 19 7.77 6.31 30.51
CA TYR A 19 9.12 5.91 30.10
C TYR A 19 9.14 4.49 29.50
N LYS A 20 8.40 3.53 30.07
CA LYS A 20 8.21 2.19 29.48
C LYS A 20 7.45 2.25 28.16
N ILE A 21 6.41 3.07 28.06
CA ILE A 21 5.69 3.34 26.79
C ILE A 21 6.63 4.00 25.80
N HIS A 22 7.47 4.95 26.21
CA HIS A 22 8.47 5.57 25.35
C HIS A 22 9.49 4.54 24.88
N ILE A 23 9.87 3.55 25.69
CA ILE A 23 10.71 2.41 25.27
C ILE A 23 9.95 1.51 24.29
N TYR A 24 8.68 1.18 24.50
CA TYR A 24 7.89 0.37 23.56
C TYR A 24 7.56 1.11 22.26
N LEU A 25 7.32 2.42 22.30
CA LEU A 25 7.16 3.29 21.14
C LEU A 25 8.49 3.50 20.45
N HIS A 26 9.61 3.57 21.17
CA HIS A 26 10.94 3.64 20.59
C HIS A 26 11.33 2.28 20.00
N TYR A 27 11.03 1.14 20.62
CA TYR A 27 11.16 -0.19 20.03
C TYR A 27 10.20 -0.38 18.87
N PHE A 28 8.98 0.18 18.90
CA PHE A 28 8.05 0.15 17.77
C PHE A 28 8.51 1.07 16.66
N PHE A 29 9.05 2.26 16.95
CA PHE A 29 9.65 3.16 15.95
C PHE A 29 10.97 2.61 15.46
N TYR A 30 11.71 1.83 16.25
CA TYR A 30 12.96 1.17 15.92
C TYR A 30 12.71 -0.16 15.23
N ILE A 31 11.57 -0.83 15.45
CA ILE A 31 11.05 -1.97 14.67
C ILE A 31 10.33 -1.45 13.43
N LEU A 32 9.77 -0.24 13.42
CA LEU A 32 9.23 0.43 12.24
C LEU A 32 10.37 1.05 11.44
N LEU A 33 11.43 1.56 12.06
CA LEU A 33 12.69 2.01 11.43
C LEU A 33 13.55 0.83 11.05
N LEU A 34 13.58 -0.28 11.80
CA LEU A 34 14.13 -1.55 11.33
C LEU A 34 13.20 -2.14 10.29
N ALA A 35 11.89 -2.02 10.37
CA ALA A 35 11.01 -2.54 9.33
C ALA A 35 11.06 -1.64 8.11
N LEU A 36 11.36 -0.34 8.25
CA LEU A 36 11.59 0.69 7.22
C LEU A 36 13.02 0.73 6.76
N SER A 37 14.00 0.19 7.50
CA SER A 37 15.43 0.07 7.15
C SER A 37 15.76 -1.33 6.67
N ILE A 38 15.12 -2.37 7.20
CA ILE A 38 14.82 -3.64 6.53
C ILE A 38 13.85 -3.37 5.40
N PHE A 39 12.94 -2.37 5.43
CA PHE A 39 12.23 -1.93 4.23
C PHE A 39 13.18 -1.14 3.38
N HIS A 40 14.15 -0.35 3.87
CA HIS A 40 15.07 0.44 3.06
C HIS A 40 16.14 -0.46 2.44
N TYR A 41 16.49 -1.56 3.12
CA TYR A 41 17.32 -2.65 2.67
C TYR A 41 16.50 -3.61 1.84
N LEU A 42 15.22 -3.88 2.13
CA LEU A 42 14.27 -4.54 1.24
C LEU A 42 13.83 -3.61 0.14
N PHE A 43 14.07 -2.30 0.16
CA PHE A 43 13.73 -1.28 -0.83
C PHE A 43 15.00 -0.86 -1.54
N PHE A 44 16.20 -1.18 -1.05
CA PHE A 44 17.40 -1.28 -1.84
C PHE A 44 17.42 -2.63 -2.51
N PHE A 45 17.10 -3.70 -1.79
CA PHE A 45 16.97 -5.06 -2.28
C PHE A 45 15.69 -5.23 -3.09
N SER A 46 14.64 -4.41 -2.94
CA SER A 46 13.44 -4.26 -3.78
C SER A 46 13.45 -3.04 -4.67
N PHE A 47 14.41 -2.13 -4.62
CA PHE A 47 14.72 -1.33 -5.80
C PHE A 47 15.60 -2.18 -6.72
N PHE A 48 16.44 -3.06 -6.18
CA PHE A 48 17.03 -4.18 -6.90
C PHE A 48 15.98 -5.23 -7.27
N LEU A 49 15.05 -5.60 -6.37
CA LEU A 49 14.01 -6.61 -6.61
C LEU A 49 12.87 -6.05 -7.44
N ILE A 50 12.53 -4.76 -7.43
CA ILE A 50 11.45 -4.12 -8.23
C ILE A 50 12.01 -3.57 -9.53
N ALA A 51 13.28 -3.16 -9.61
CA ALA A 51 13.96 -3.10 -10.90
C ALA A 51 14.19 -4.51 -11.49
N SER A 52 14.19 -5.56 -10.65
CA SER A 52 14.19 -6.99 -11.03
C SER A 52 12.78 -7.62 -11.15
N LEU A 53 11.72 -7.05 -10.56
CA LEU A 53 10.34 -7.57 -10.54
C LEU A 53 9.49 -6.83 -11.56
N ALA A 54 9.85 -5.59 -11.93
CA ALA A 54 9.45 -4.99 -13.19
C ALA A 54 9.99 -5.78 -14.40
N SER A 55 10.92 -6.73 -14.17
CA SER A 55 11.51 -7.67 -15.14
C SER A 55 10.88 -9.06 -15.12
N ILE A 56 9.87 -9.29 -14.28
CA ILE A 56 9.35 -10.64 -14.05
C ILE A 56 8.14 -10.84 -14.94
N PHE A 57 8.35 -11.48 -16.09
CA PHE A 57 7.35 -12.38 -16.68
C PHE A 57 8.01 -13.44 -17.59
N LEU A 58 8.06 -14.66 -17.04
CA LEU A 58 7.77 -15.98 -17.61
C LEU A 58 8.28 -16.38 -19.02
N GLY A 59 9.18 -17.37 -19.03
CA GLY A 59 9.25 -18.38 -20.09
C GLY A 59 8.06 -19.34 -19.90
N PHE A 60 7.25 -19.66 -20.90
CA PHE A 60 7.56 -20.25 -22.18
C PHE A 60 6.38 -19.91 -23.11
N CYS A 61 6.65 -19.32 -24.27
CA CYS A 61 6.08 -19.73 -25.57
C CYS A 61 6.89 -19.05 -26.69
N SER A 62 7.15 -19.75 -27.79
CA SER A 62 8.16 -19.43 -28.85
C SER A 62 9.15 -18.32 -28.42
N THR A 63 10.06 -18.68 -27.51
CA THR A 63 10.66 -17.77 -26.52
C THR A 63 11.23 -16.47 -27.10
N THR A 64 11.69 -16.47 -28.34
CA THR A 64 12.24 -15.28 -28.99
C THR A 64 11.23 -14.15 -29.14
N TYR A 65 9.99 -14.39 -29.57
CA TYR A 65 9.08 -13.29 -29.94
C TYR A 65 8.57 -12.49 -28.74
N PHE A 66 8.24 -13.14 -27.62
CA PHE A 66 7.77 -12.44 -26.41
C PHE A 66 8.89 -11.61 -25.78
N TYR A 67 10.09 -12.18 -25.60
CA TYR A 67 11.23 -11.44 -25.07
C TYR A 67 11.65 -10.31 -26.01
N SER A 68 11.66 -10.52 -27.33
CA SER A 68 11.94 -9.45 -28.29
C SER A 68 10.92 -8.31 -28.23
N CYS A 69 9.62 -8.61 -28.07
CA CYS A 69 8.61 -7.57 -27.88
C CYS A 69 8.82 -6.82 -26.56
N LEU A 70 9.17 -7.53 -25.48
CA LEU A 70 9.45 -6.92 -24.18
C LEU A 70 10.67 -5.99 -24.24
N ASP A 71 11.75 -6.44 -24.89
CA ASP A 71 12.98 -5.65 -25.08
C ASP A 71 12.71 -4.39 -25.92
N ALA A 72 11.93 -4.52 -27.01
CA ALA A 72 11.51 -3.38 -27.82
C ALA A 72 10.68 -2.36 -27.01
N LEU A 73 9.82 -2.84 -26.11
CA LEU A 73 8.98 -2.00 -25.25
C LEU A 73 9.79 -1.30 -24.15
N ILE A 74 10.75 -2.00 -23.52
CA ILE A 74 11.70 -1.44 -22.54
C ILE A 74 12.52 -0.33 -23.19
N LEU A 75 13.04 -0.58 -24.40
CA LEU A 75 13.83 0.38 -25.16
C LEU A 75 12.98 1.60 -25.57
N ALA A 76 11.76 1.37 -26.06
CA ALA A 76 10.83 2.44 -26.40
C ALA A 76 10.50 3.32 -25.18
N LEU A 77 10.31 2.73 -24.00
CA LEU A 77 10.05 3.46 -22.75
C LEU A 77 11.30 4.09 -22.12
N THR A 78 12.47 3.99 -22.75
CA THR A 78 13.77 4.48 -22.22
C THR A 78 14.12 3.90 -20.84
N LEU A 79 13.68 2.67 -20.57
CA LEU A 79 13.96 1.97 -19.32
C LEU A 79 15.27 1.18 -19.44
N LYS A 80 15.92 0.93 -18.29
CA LYS A 80 17.15 0.12 -18.26
C LYS A 80 16.81 -1.33 -18.65
N PRO A 81 17.64 -2.01 -19.45
CA PRO A 81 17.46 -3.43 -19.75
C PRO A 81 17.50 -4.24 -18.46
N THR A 82 16.54 -5.15 -18.32
CA THR A 82 16.34 -5.90 -17.08
C THR A 82 16.62 -7.39 -17.26
N LYS A 83 17.23 -8.01 -16.26
CA LYS A 83 17.51 -9.45 -16.28
C LYS A 83 16.22 -10.25 -16.08
N THR A 84 16.01 -11.25 -16.93
CA THR A 84 14.89 -12.19 -16.78
C THR A 84 15.28 -13.32 -15.81
N ILE A 85 14.40 -13.63 -14.87
CA ILE A 85 14.58 -14.72 -13.90
C ILE A 85 13.47 -15.75 -14.11
N SER A 86 13.83 -17.03 -14.14
CA SER A 86 12.87 -18.12 -14.21
C SER A 86 12.31 -18.43 -12.82
N ILE A 87 11.00 -18.31 -12.64
CA ILE A 87 10.31 -18.57 -11.37
C ILE A 87 9.55 -19.89 -11.48
N PRO A 88 9.64 -20.78 -10.47
CA PRO A 88 8.83 -22.00 -10.41
C PRO A 88 7.32 -21.71 -10.55
N LYS A 89 6.64 -22.45 -11.42
CA LYS A 89 5.19 -22.29 -11.70
C LYS A 89 4.32 -22.41 -10.43
N ILE A 90 4.77 -23.16 -9.43
CA ILE A 90 4.08 -23.32 -8.14
C ILE A 90 3.97 -21.99 -7.41
N ILE A 91 5.06 -21.22 -7.37
CA ILE A 91 5.11 -19.92 -6.71
C ILE A 91 4.17 -18.93 -7.43
N ILE A 92 4.20 -18.91 -8.75
CA ILE A 92 3.33 -18.04 -9.55
C ILE A 92 1.85 -18.39 -9.34
N LYS A 93 1.49 -19.68 -9.38
CA LYS A 93 0.10 -20.11 -9.11
C LYS A 93 -0.38 -19.72 -7.71
N PHE A 94 0.49 -19.79 -6.71
CA PHE A 94 0.15 -19.35 -5.36
C PHE A 94 -0.18 -17.85 -5.31
N PHE A 95 0.68 -17.01 -5.90
CA PHE A 95 0.43 -15.57 -5.96
C PHE A 95 -0.76 -15.19 -6.85
N CYS A 96 -1.01 -15.92 -7.95
CA CYS A 96 -2.20 -15.73 -8.77
C CYS A 96 -3.50 -16.02 -7.99
N LYS A 97 -3.54 -17.10 -7.20
CA LYS A 97 -4.68 -17.42 -6.34
C LYS A 97 -4.91 -16.37 -5.26
N LEU A 98 -3.83 -15.88 -4.63
CA LEU A 98 -3.92 -14.75 -3.69
C LEU A 98 -4.44 -13.50 -4.39
N GLY A 99 -3.98 -13.25 -5.62
CA GLY A 99 -4.47 -12.14 -6.42
C GLY A 99 -5.96 -12.25 -6.76
N ASP A 100 -6.45 -13.44 -7.11
CA ASP A 100 -7.87 -13.69 -7.34
C ASP A 100 -8.71 -13.38 -6.07
N LEU A 101 -8.23 -13.79 -4.89
CA LEU A 101 -8.90 -13.53 -3.61
C LEU A 101 -9.05 -12.03 -3.31
N PHE A 102 -8.04 -11.22 -3.64
CA PHE A 102 -8.04 -9.76 -3.41
C PHE A 102 -8.46 -8.93 -4.63
N ASN A 103 -9.06 -9.55 -5.65
CA ASN A 103 -9.41 -8.90 -6.92
C ASN A 103 -8.24 -8.11 -7.54
N ALA A 104 -7.02 -8.64 -7.47
CA ALA A 104 -5.83 -8.04 -8.06
C ALA A 104 -5.93 -8.07 -9.59
N SER A 105 -5.57 -6.95 -10.22
CA SER A 105 -5.65 -6.80 -11.68
C SER A 105 -4.37 -7.25 -12.40
N THR A 106 -3.26 -7.39 -11.67
CA THR A 106 -1.91 -7.57 -12.24
C THR A 106 -1.43 -9.02 -12.19
N ILE A 107 -1.60 -9.68 -11.04
CA ILE A 107 -1.15 -11.05 -10.81
C ILE A 107 -2.40 -11.85 -10.45
N ASN A 108 -3.05 -12.44 -11.43
CA ASN A 108 -4.26 -13.24 -11.25
C ASN A 108 -4.20 -14.48 -12.15
N SER A 109 -5.07 -15.45 -11.90
CA SER A 109 -5.02 -16.73 -12.62
C SER A 109 -5.35 -16.57 -14.11
N THR A 110 -6.18 -15.59 -14.47
CA THR A 110 -6.55 -15.31 -15.87
C THR A 110 -5.38 -14.74 -16.66
N ALA A 111 -4.67 -13.73 -16.15
CA ALA A 111 -3.50 -13.15 -16.79
C ALA A 111 -2.38 -14.20 -16.95
N PHE A 112 -2.12 -15.01 -15.92
CA PHE A 112 -1.15 -16.09 -16.02
C PHE A 112 -1.54 -17.12 -17.08
N LYS A 113 -2.82 -17.53 -17.13
CA LYS A 113 -3.32 -18.44 -18.17
C LYS A 113 -3.14 -17.85 -19.56
N MET A 114 -3.50 -16.58 -19.77
CA MET A 114 -3.34 -15.89 -21.05
C MET A 114 -1.87 -15.78 -21.48
N LEU A 115 -0.97 -15.47 -20.55
CA LEU A 115 0.48 -15.38 -20.84
C LEU A 115 1.12 -16.74 -21.07
N SER A 116 0.59 -17.80 -20.46
CA SER A 116 1.05 -19.17 -20.67
C SER A 116 0.50 -19.83 -21.94
N THR A 117 -0.45 -19.18 -22.62
CA THR A 117 -1.09 -19.71 -23.82
C THR A 117 -0.54 -18.98 -25.04
N ASP A 118 -0.09 -19.71 -26.05
CA ASP A 118 0.27 -19.16 -27.35
C ASP A 118 -0.97 -18.55 -28.03
N ASN A 119 -0.90 -17.25 -28.35
CA ASN A 119 -1.91 -16.57 -29.17
C ASN A 119 -1.49 -16.53 -30.65
N ILE A 120 -1.10 -17.69 -31.18
CA ILE A 120 -0.63 -17.83 -32.56
C ILE A 120 -1.75 -18.47 -33.40
N SER A 121 -2.21 -17.78 -34.45
CA SER A 121 -3.14 -18.34 -35.43
C SER A 121 -2.44 -18.69 -36.74
N LYS A 122 -2.90 -19.75 -37.43
CA LYS A 122 -2.47 -20.06 -38.80
C LYS A 122 -3.02 -18.98 -39.75
N SER A 123 -2.22 -17.93 -39.95
CA SER A 123 -2.64 -16.64 -40.52
C SER A 123 -3.22 -16.71 -41.95
N ASN A 124 -2.91 -17.77 -42.71
CA ASN A 124 -3.31 -17.89 -44.12
C ASN A 124 -4.84 -17.88 -44.36
N LYS A 125 -5.66 -18.33 -43.41
CA LYS A 125 -7.13 -18.26 -43.54
C LYS A 125 -7.67 -16.86 -43.23
N PHE A 126 -7.07 -16.17 -42.25
CA PHE A 126 -7.53 -14.85 -41.80
C PHE A 126 -7.25 -13.77 -42.86
N PHE A 127 -6.08 -13.81 -43.51
CA PHE A 127 -5.72 -12.88 -44.59
C PHE A 127 -6.55 -13.04 -45.86
N ARG A 128 -7.16 -14.21 -46.09
CA ARG A 128 -8.06 -14.41 -47.24
C ARG A 128 -9.34 -13.60 -47.11
N TYR A 129 -9.85 -13.41 -45.89
CA TYR A 129 -11.07 -12.65 -45.64
C TYR A 129 -10.80 -11.18 -45.34
N ILE A 130 -9.72 -10.90 -44.62
CA ILE A 130 -9.36 -9.55 -44.21
C ILE A 130 -8.18 -9.11 -45.06
N LYS A 131 -8.43 -8.26 -46.07
CA LYS A 131 -7.42 -7.68 -46.98
C LYS A 131 -6.47 -6.68 -46.29
N ILE A 132 -6.37 -6.72 -44.96
CA ILE A 132 -5.52 -5.84 -44.16
C ILE A 132 -4.28 -6.62 -43.75
N LYS A 133 -3.10 -6.13 -44.14
CA LYS A 133 -1.83 -6.68 -43.70
C LYS A 133 -1.48 -6.12 -42.31
N PRO A 134 -1.35 -6.97 -41.27
CA PRO A 134 -1.01 -6.53 -39.93
C PRO A 134 0.40 -5.94 -39.95
N LYS A 135 0.56 -4.82 -39.24
CA LYS A 135 1.86 -4.16 -39.08
C LYS A 135 2.65 -4.86 -37.98
N LYS A 136 3.98 -4.80 -38.08
CA LYS A 136 4.89 -5.32 -37.05
C LYS A 136 4.78 -4.48 -35.79
N PHE A 137 5.12 -5.07 -34.65
CA PHE A 137 5.09 -4.42 -33.35
C PHE A 137 6.01 -3.19 -33.30
N ASP A 138 7.23 -3.29 -33.80
CA ASP A 138 8.21 -2.20 -33.81
C ASP A 138 7.70 -0.97 -34.57
N PHE A 139 7.04 -1.20 -35.70
CA PHE A 139 6.43 -0.15 -36.50
C PHE A 139 5.29 0.57 -35.76
N ALA A 140 4.59 -0.11 -34.85
CA ALA A 140 3.58 0.53 -34.01
C ALA A 140 4.21 1.43 -32.93
N LEU A 141 5.36 1.04 -32.37
CA LEU A 141 6.11 1.85 -31.41
C LEU A 141 6.68 3.13 -32.03
N GLU A 142 7.06 3.09 -33.31
CA GLU A 142 7.51 4.27 -34.06
C GLU A 142 6.37 5.27 -34.32
N ILE A 143 5.18 4.78 -34.68
CA ILE A 143 4.01 5.63 -34.93
C ILE A 143 3.46 6.25 -33.64
N TYR A 144 3.52 5.49 -32.54
CA TYR A 144 3.02 5.90 -31.23
C TYR A 144 4.17 5.96 -30.22
N PRO A 145 5.05 6.99 -30.31
CA PRO A 145 6.20 7.09 -29.42
C PRO A 145 5.77 7.21 -27.96
N SER A 146 6.58 6.66 -27.06
CA SER A 146 6.31 6.71 -25.63
C SER A 146 6.24 8.14 -25.14
N SER A 147 5.14 8.50 -24.49
CA SER A 147 5.01 9.76 -23.78
C SER A 147 5.61 9.66 -22.38
N ILE A 148 5.93 10.80 -21.77
CA ILE A 148 6.38 10.87 -20.37
C ILE A 148 5.35 10.22 -19.44
N GLN A 149 4.05 10.37 -19.73
CA GLN A 149 2.96 9.73 -19.00
C GLN A 149 3.04 8.20 -19.06
N SER A 150 3.40 7.63 -20.22
CA SER A 150 3.52 6.17 -20.38
C SER A 150 4.69 5.60 -19.54
N VAL A 151 5.81 6.34 -19.45
CA VAL A 151 6.97 5.96 -18.64
C VAL A 151 6.63 6.02 -17.14
N TRP A 152 5.98 7.09 -16.68
CA TRP A 152 5.54 7.20 -15.29
C TRP A 152 4.48 6.16 -14.94
N HIS A 153 3.53 5.92 -15.85
CA HIS A 153 2.53 4.87 -15.67
C HIS A 153 3.21 3.51 -15.49
N ALA A 154 4.15 3.14 -16.36
CA ALA A 154 4.89 1.89 -16.24
C ALA A 154 5.65 1.76 -14.90
N LYS A 155 6.31 2.83 -14.45
CA LYS A 155 7.05 2.86 -13.17
C LYS A 155 6.13 2.77 -11.95
N LEU A 156 4.99 3.46 -11.97
CA LEU A 156 4.07 3.57 -10.84
C LEU A 156 2.98 2.49 -10.82
N TYR A 157 2.85 1.71 -11.90
CA TYR A 157 1.80 0.71 -12.05
C TYR A 157 1.77 -0.29 -10.88
N LEU A 158 2.93 -0.80 -10.46
CA LEU A 158 3.05 -1.70 -9.32
C LEU A 158 2.86 -0.97 -7.98
N PHE A 159 3.32 0.29 -7.89
CA PHE A 159 3.21 1.10 -6.68
C PHE A 159 1.76 1.28 -6.23
N LYS A 160 0.84 1.51 -7.18
CA LYS A 160 -0.60 1.64 -6.90
C LYS A 160 -1.17 0.44 -6.14
N SER A 161 -0.74 -0.77 -6.49
CA SER A 161 -1.25 -1.99 -5.85
C SER A 161 -0.68 -2.14 -4.43
N ILE A 162 0.60 -1.83 -4.24
CA ILE A 162 1.29 -1.92 -2.94
C ILE A 162 0.75 -0.88 -1.96
N ALA A 163 0.63 0.38 -2.41
CA ALA A 163 0.13 1.49 -1.60
C ALA A 163 -1.24 1.19 -0.99
N LYS A 164 -2.13 0.54 -1.77
CA LYS A 164 -3.45 0.11 -1.29
C LYS A 164 -3.36 -0.85 -0.08
N TYR A 165 -2.48 -1.85 -0.14
CA TYR A 165 -2.36 -2.83 0.95
C TYR A 165 -1.71 -2.21 2.19
N ILE A 166 -0.73 -1.32 2.01
CA ILE A 166 -0.14 -0.54 3.10
C ILE A 166 -1.22 0.29 3.80
N LEU A 167 -2.05 0.98 3.02
CA LEU A 167 -3.14 1.80 3.53
C LEU A 167 -4.19 0.95 4.26
N ALA A 168 -4.58 -0.20 3.70
CA ALA A 168 -5.51 -1.12 4.34
C ALA A 168 -4.98 -1.63 5.69
N PHE A 169 -3.70 -2.01 5.75
CA PHE A 169 -3.05 -2.44 6.99
C PHE A 169 -2.98 -1.30 8.00
N PHE A 170 -2.67 -0.08 7.56
CA PHE A 170 -2.66 1.11 8.40
C PHE A 170 -4.02 1.33 9.10
N TRP A 171 -5.13 1.29 8.34
CA TRP A 171 -6.49 1.43 8.89
C TRP A 171 -6.89 0.28 9.81
N LEU A 172 -6.54 -0.96 9.48
CA LEU A 172 -6.82 -2.08 10.39
C LEU A 172 -6.04 -1.94 11.69
N TYR A 173 -4.77 -1.56 11.59
CA TYR A 173 -3.94 -1.34 12.76
C TYR A 173 -4.46 -0.18 13.62
N SER A 174 -4.86 0.94 13.02
CA SER A 174 -5.42 2.08 13.75
C SER A 174 -6.75 1.76 14.45
N GLY A 175 -7.58 0.90 13.86
CA GLY A 175 -8.84 0.47 14.49
C GLY A 175 -8.68 -0.65 15.52
N ILE A 176 -7.67 -1.51 15.39
CA ILE A 176 -7.44 -2.66 16.29
C ILE A 176 -6.59 -2.28 17.50
N LEU A 177 -5.52 -1.50 17.31
CA LEU A 177 -4.59 -1.14 18.38
C LEU A 177 -5.26 -0.48 19.60
N PRO A 178 -6.26 0.43 19.46
CA PRO A 178 -6.92 1.06 20.58
C PRO A 178 -7.61 0.08 21.53
N PHE A 179 -8.01 -1.10 21.08
CA PHE A 179 -8.56 -2.12 21.98
C PHE A 179 -7.52 -2.66 22.96
N PHE A 180 -6.26 -2.76 22.55
CA PHE A 180 -5.15 -3.17 23.41
C PHE A 180 -4.67 -2.03 24.34
N GLN A 181 -4.94 -0.78 23.97
CA GLN A 181 -4.54 0.42 24.70
C GLN A 181 -5.75 1.22 25.21
N HIS A 182 -6.84 0.51 25.53
CA HIS A 182 -8.15 1.11 25.78
C HIS A 182 -8.12 2.25 26.80
N GLU A 183 -7.47 2.04 27.94
CA GLU A 183 -7.39 3.06 29.00
C GLU A 183 -6.70 4.34 28.51
N GLN A 184 -5.59 4.19 27.77
CA GLN A 184 -4.80 5.32 27.28
C GLN A 184 -5.55 6.10 26.21
N THR A 185 -6.18 5.41 25.26
CA THR A 185 -6.94 6.03 24.18
C THR A 185 -8.19 6.75 24.71
N ILE A 186 -8.92 6.13 25.65
CA ILE A 186 -10.12 6.76 26.22
C ILE A 186 -9.79 8.00 27.04
N ILE A 187 -8.66 8.03 27.76
CA ILE A 187 -8.23 9.24 28.50
C ILE A 187 -8.09 10.44 27.55
N ILE A 188 -7.48 10.24 26.38
CA ILE A 188 -7.31 11.30 25.36
C ILE A 188 -8.68 11.78 24.85
N ILE A 189 -9.58 10.84 24.53
CA ILE A 189 -10.93 11.17 24.05
C ILE A 189 -11.74 11.91 25.14
N LYS A 190 -11.57 11.54 26.41
CA LYS A 190 -12.21 12.21 27.56
C LYS A 190 -11.71 13.64 27.76
N GLN A 191 -10.45 13.94 27.46
CA GLN A 191 -9.94 15.32 27.52
C GLN A 191 -10.69 16.24 26.54
N ILE A 192 -11.12 15.70 25.39
CA ILE A 192 -11.87 16.44 24.36
C ILE A 192 -13.35 16.54 24.73
N LEU A 193 -14.01 15.40 24.99
CA LEU A 193 -15.48 15.34 25.10
C LEU A 193 -16.01 15.60 26.51
N ARG A 194 -15.17 15.49 27.55
CA ARG A 194 -15.53 15.70 28.97
C ARG A 194 -16.74 14.89 29.46
N SER A 195 -17.10 13.82 28.77
CA SER A 195 -18.26 12.97 29.07
C SER A 195 -17.90 11.50 28.87
N ASN A 196 -18.11 10.69 29.91
CA ASN A 196 -17.79 9.25 29.87
C ASN A 196 -18.59 8.52 28.79
N TYR A 197 -19.89 8.82 28.66
CA TYR A 197 -20.77 8.16 27.71
C TYR A 197 -20.39 8.50 26.25
N LEU A 198 -20.19 9.79 25.95
CA LEU A 198 -19.79 10.23 24.61
C LEU A 198 -18.41 9.71 24.22
N SER A 199 -17.46 9.66 25.17
CA SER A 199 -16.12 9.13 24.91
C SER A 199 -16.13 7.64 24.53
N SER A 200 -16.96 6.83 25.19
CA SER A 200 -17.09 5.41 24.82
C SER A 200 -17.70 5.24 23.42
N ILE A 201 -18.74 6.01 23.09
CA ILE A 201 -19.36 5.96 21.75
C ILE A 201 -18.35 6.35 20.68
N VAL A 202 -17.64 7.46 20.86
CA VAL A 202 -16.65 7.93 19.89
C VAL A 202 -15.50 6.94 19.74
N PHE A 203 -15.02 6.34 20.84
CA PHE A 203 -13.99 5.30 20.81
C PHE A 203 -14.40 4.09 19.97
N TYR A 204 -15.56 3.48 20.26
CA TYR A 204 -15.98 2.28 19.53
C TYR A 204 -16.33 2.58 18.07
N SER A 205 -16.98 3.72 17.82
CA SER A 205 -17.32 4.13 16.45
C SER A 205 -16.08 4.43 15.61
N SER A 206 -15.06 5.12 16.15
CA SER A 206 -13.82 5.38 15.42
C SER A 206 -13.08 4.08 15.08
N CYS A 207 -12.94 3.16 16.05
CA CYS A 207 -12.29 1.87 15.81
C CYS A 207 -13.03 1.05 14.75
N PHE A 208 -14.36 1.06 14.80
CA PHE A 208 -15.19 0.31 13.85
C PHE A 208 -15.10 0.88 12.43
N VAL A 209 -15.13 2.21 12.29
CA VAL A 209 -14.96 2.89 11.00
C VAL A 209 -13.62 2.54 10.38
N ASP A 210 -12.54 2.59 11.16
CA ASP A 210 -11.19 2.27 10.69
C ASP A 210 -11.09 0.83 10.18
N ILE A 211 -11.64 -0.13 10.94
CA ILE A 211 -11.66 -1.54 10.55
C ILE A 211 -12.46 -1.74 9.26
N ILE A 212 -13.63 -1.11 9.12
CA ILE A 212 -14.45 -1.20 7.91
C ILE A 212 -13.67 -0.66 6.69
N ILE A 213 -13.01 0.49 6.83
CA ILE A 213 -12.21 1.09 5.74
C ILE A 213 -11.08 0.14 5.35
N GLY A 214 -10.36 -0.39 6.34
CA GLY A 214 -9.28 -1.35 6.10
C GLY A 214 -9.74 -2.61 5.36
N ILE A 215 -10.84 -3.22 5.81
CA ILE A 215 -11.43 -4.40 5.16
C ILE A 215 -11.89 -4.08 3.74
N THR A 216 -12.62 -2.98 3.55
CA THR A 216 -13.18 -2.62 2.23
C THR A 216 -12.09 -2.27 1.21
N LEU A 217 -10.96 -1.70 1.64
CA LEU A 217 -9.77 -1.50 0.80
C LEU A 217 -9.16 -2.82 0.31
N LEU A 218 -9.15 -3.88 1.15
CA LEU A 218 -8.64 -5.19 0.76
C LEU A 218 -9.49 -5.80 -0.38
N PHE A 219 -10.82 -5.73 -0.27
CA PHE A 219 -11.75 -6.33 -1.23
C PHE A 219 -12.03 -5.50 -2.50
N ARG A 220 -11.42 -4.31 -2.61
CA ARG A 220 -11.60 -3.37 -3.74
C ARG A 220 -13.06 -2.98 -4.00
N TYR A 221 -13.90 -3.00 -2.97
CA TYR A 221 -15.30 -2.63 -3.12
C TYR A 221 -15.42 -1.10 -3.22
N LYS A 222 -15.89 -0.55 -4.36
CA LYS A 222 -16.10 0.90 -4.55
C LYS A 222 -14.93 1.80 -4.08
N THR A 223 -13.70 1.46 -4.47
CA THR A 223 -12.45 2.08 -3.95
C THR A 223 -12.41 3.61 -4.02
N HIS A 224 -13.01 4.22 -5.05
CA HIS A 224 -13.06 5.68 -5.19
C HIS A 224 -13.77 6.37 -4.02
N ILE A 225 -14.92 5.82 -3.59
CA ILE A 225 -15.70 6.37 -2.48
C ILE A 225 -14.92 6.23 -1.18
N ILE A 226 -14.22 5.11 -1.00
CA ILE A 226 -13.41 4.85 0.19
C ILE A 226 -12.22 5.80 0.26
N TYR A 227 -11.55 6.10 -0.86
CA TYR A 227 -10.45 7.07 -0.86
C TYR A 227 -10.93 8.48 -0.48
N ILE A 228 -12.06 8.93 -1.03
CA ILE A 228 -12.65 10.21 -0.63
C ILE A 228 -13.05 10.20 0.85
N GLY A 229 -13.68 9.12 1.32
CA GLY A 229 -14.07 8.96 2.72
C GLY A 229 -12.88 9.04 3.68
N GLN A 230 -11.74 8.43 3.32
CA GLN A 230 -10.51 8.51 4.11
C GLN A 230 -10.00 9.95 4.22
N ILE A 231 -9.93 10.68 3.10
CA ILE A 231 -9.51 12.08 3.10
C ILE A 231 -10.41 12.92 4.00
N ILE A 232 -11.73 12.70 3.92
CA ILE A 232 -12.72 13.40 4.74
C ILE A 232 -12.50 13.09 6.23
N ILE A 233 -12.38 11.82 6.60
CA ILE A 233 -12.19 11.39 7.99
C ILE A 233 -10.89 11.96 8.55
N ILE A 234 -9.78 11.84 7.81
CA ILE A 234 -8.48 12.36 8.21
C ILE A 234 -8.52 13.86 8.41
N SER A 235 -9.17 14.59 7.49
CA SER A 235 -9.34 16.04 7.61
C SER A 235 -10.16 16.41 8.84
N ILE A 236 -11.30 15.73 9.08
CA ILE A 236 -12.19 16.01 10.22
C ILE A 236 -11.46 15.81 11.55
N TYR A 237 -10.85 14.64 11.78
CA TYR A 237 -10.19 14.40 13.06
C TYR A 237 -8.94 15.28 13.22
N THR A 238 -8.24 15.61 12.14
CA THR A 238 -7.10 16.54 12.17
C THR A 238 -7.54 17.95 12.58
N CYS A 239 -8.66 18.44 12.06
CA CYS A 239 -9.24 19.72 12.47
C CYS A 239 -9.64 19.70 13.95
N ILE A 240 -10.30 18.63 14.42
CA ILE A 240 -10.67 18.47 15.83
C ILE A 240 -9.42 18.49 16.72
N LEU A 241 -8.40 17.69 16.41
CA LEU A 241 -7.16 17.65 17.20
C LEU A 241 -6.42 18.98 17.18
N THR A 242 -6.44 19.72 16.07
CA THR A 242 -5.81 21.04 15.97
C THR A 242 -6.48 22.06 16.90
N ILE A 243 -7.80 22.02 17.04
CA ILE A 243 -8.57 22.94 17.89
C ILE A 243 -8.41 22.57 19.37
N PHE A 244 -8.59 21.29 19.71
CA PHE A 244 -8.66 20.84 21.10
C PHE A 244 -7.31 20.47 21.71
N LEU A 245 -6.34 20.03 20.90
CA LEU A 245 -5.00 19.63 21.33
C LEU A 245 -3.91 20.21 20.39
N PRO A 246 -3.77 21.55 20.29
CA PRO A 246 -2.79 22.18 19.40
C PRO A 246 -1.34 21.77 19.71
N LYS A 247 -1.06 21.35 20.95
CA LYS A 247 0.26 20.87 21.38
C LYS A 247 0.75 19.65 20.59
N LEU A 248 -0.16 18.85 20.00
CA LEU A 248 0.18 17.70 19.16
C LEU A 248 0.96 18.06 17.90
N TRP A 249 0.94 19.32 17.45
CA TRP A 249 1.77 19.79 16.35
C TRP A 249 3.26 19.85 16.69
N LEU A 250 3.58 20.06 17.98
CA LEU A 250 4.95 20.22 18.48
C LEU A 250 5.51 18.94 19.09
N GLU A 251 4.74 17.84 19.09
CA GLU A 251 5.25 16.57 19.60
C GLU A 251 6.34 16.02 18.68
N PRO A 252 7.43 15.46 19.23
CA PRO A 252 8.59 14.99 18.46
C PRO A 252 8.23 13.88 17.48
N LEU A 253 7.15 13.15 17.73
CA LEU A 253 6.65 12.08 16.87
C LEU A 253 5.71 12.57 15.76
N GLY A 254 5.35 13.86 15.76
CA GLY A 254 4.54 14.51 14.73
C GLY A 254 3.23 13.79 14.39
N PRO A 255 2.34 13.50 15.36
CA PRO A 255 1.11 12.75 15.10
C PRO A 255 0.21 13.43 14.05
N ILE A 256 0.14 14.76 14.03
CA ILE A 256 -0.66 15.51 13.05
C ILE A 256 0.10 15.70 11.73
N ILE A 257 1.41 15.98 11.77
CA ILE A 257 2.21 16.25 10.55
C ILE A 257 2.18 15.05 9.59
N LYS A 258 2.06 13.83 10.14
CA LYS A 258 1.98 12.57 9.38
C LYS A 258 0.71 12.45 8.55
N ASN A 259 -0.35 13.18 8.86
CA ASN A 259 -1.61 13.13 8.11
C ASN A 259 -1.53 13.86 6.77
N ILE A 260 -0.63 14.86 6.65
CA ILE A 260 -0.47 15.68 5.43
C ILE A 260 -0.08 14.83 4.21
N PRO A 261 1.01 14.02 4.24
CA PRO A 261 1.38 13.20 3.08
C PRO A 261 0.41 12.03 2.80
N ILE A 262 -0.54 11.76 3.70
CA ILE A 262 -1.55 10.70 3.52
C ILE A 262 -2.74 11.22 2.70
N ILE A 263 -3.04 12.53 2.77
CA ILE A 263 -4.06 13.22 1.98
C ILE A 263 -3.51 13.55 0.59
#